data_AF-U7NKW3-F1
#
_entry.id   AF-U7NKW3-F1
#
_cell.length_a   1.000
_cell.length_b   1.000
_cell.length_c   1.000
_cell.angle_alpha   90.00
_cell.angle_beta   90.00
_cell.angle_gamma   90.00
#
_symmetry.space_group_name_H-M   'P 1'
#
loop_
_entity.id
_entity.type
_entity.pdbx_description
1 polymer ?
#
loop_
_entity_poly.entity_id
_entity_poly.type
_entity_poly.pdbx_seq_one_letter_code
_entity_poly.pdbx_strand_id
1 'polypeptide(L)'
;MNEATGLPVICGVGEANIPGNVALLQNHYPALVPIAAVDNDKAGKLDGEKSGCTWTCPKSAKDWSDVYQQSGREAVLAEYQEGMTVPVKPELETREEADDERKAQSDLIVEFVLASNDLFHDENDVAYAQNMDSGEVWPLAGKAFRHWLTAAFYGQTKKAVRDQSLREARMTLEGIAMQDCRPVYIRVASIEGWHWIDLAEPGRNDAICLMPGKWAIYSAPVMFSRSESAQALPRPIPGGNIDLLWSIANIVPDQRILVIAWLVECLRTDTPFPILEMFGEQGCAKSTTQTALRRLIDPNAADLRAVPKSAEDLYVTGGTNHVISIENVSHLPAPIQDALCVIATGGGFAEGAW
;
A
#
# COMPACT_ATOMS: atom_id res chain seq x y z
N MET A 1 10.34 38.83 42.50
CA MET A 1 11.73 39.10 42.09
C MET A 1 12.60 38.03 42.72
N ASN A 2 13.67 37.62 42.06
CA ASN A 2 14.69 36.79 42.67
C ASN A 2 15.37 37.56 43.80
N GLU A 3 15.54 36.92 44.95
CA GLU A 3 16.08 37.59 46.13
C GLU A 3 17.54 38.00 45.92
N ALA A 4 18.39 37.16 45.32
CA ALA A 4 19.80 37.47 45.11
C ALA A 4 20.01 38.59 44.09
N THR A 5 19.38 38.51 42.92
CA THR A 5 19.65 39.42 41.78
C THR A 5 18.73 40.63 41.72
N GLY A 6 17.59 40.61 42.41
CA GLY A 6 16.56 41.64 42.30
C GLY A 6 15.82 41.66 40.96
N LEU A 7 16.11 40.73 40.05
CA LEU A 7 15.47 40.65 38.74
C LEU A 7 14.11 39.94 38.82
N PRO A 8 13.14 40.24 37.93
CA PRO A 8 11.99 39.37 37.70
C PRO A 8 12.47 37.96 37.32
N VAL A 9 11.82 36.93 37.85
CA VAL A 9 12.19 35.52 37.61
C VAL A 9 10.96 34.75 37.16
N ILE A 10 11.17 33.89 36.16
CA ILE A 10 10.21 32.90 35.69
C ILE A 10 10.89 31.54 35.84
N CYS A 11 10.23 30.61 36.53
CA CYS A 11 10.73 29.25 36.67
C CYS A 11 9.99 28.35 35.66
N GLY A 12 10.73 27.77 34.72
CA GLY A 12 10.20 26.75 33.81
C GLY A 12 10.15 25.37 34.49
N VAL A 13 9.17 24.55 34.14
CA VAL A 13 9.16 23.13 34.52
C VAL A 13 9.85 22.34 33.42
N GLY A 14 10.93 21.62 33.77
CA GLY A 14 11.73 20.85 32.82
C GLY A 14 12.80 21.70 32.13
N GLU A 15 14.06 21.32 32.32
CA GLU A 15 15.24 22.05 31.83
C GLU A 15 15.29 22.15 30.29
N ALA A 16 14.79 21.13 29.59
CA ALA A 16 14.70 21.08 28.13
C ALA A 16 13.83 22.19 27.50
N ASN A 17 13.00 22.86 28.29
CA ASN A 17 12.08 23.89 27.80
C ASN A 17 12.72 25.30 27.77
N ILE A 18 13.92 25.47 28.34
CA ILE A 18 14.58 26.77 28.44
C ILE A 18 14.76 27.44 27.06
N PRO A 19 15.25 26.75 26.00
CA PRO A 19 15.40 27.36 24.69
C PRO A 19 14.06 27.82 24.09
N GLY A 20 13.02 26.99 24.16
CA GLY A 20 11.69 27.31 23.65
C GLY A 20 11.05 28.49 24.37
N ASN A 21 11.19 28.55 25.69
CA ASN A 21 10.67 29.65 26.51
C ASN A 21 11.37 30.98 26.21
N VAL A 22 12.69 30.96 26.04
CA VAL A 22 13.47 32.15 25.67
C VAL A 22 13.04 32.67 24.29
N ALA A 23 12.89 31.77 23.32
CA ALA A 23 12.44 32.13 21.96
C ALA A 23 11.03 32.75 21.97
N LEU A 24 10.08 32.15 22.71
CA LEU A 24 8.72 32.68 22.87
C LEU A 24 8.71 34.08 23.49
N LEU A 25 9.49 34.29 24.56
CA LEU A 25 9.58 35.58 25.25
C LEU A 25 10.17 36.65 24.34
N GLN A 26 11.22 36.34 23.58
CA GLN A 26 11.84 37.28 22.64
C GLN A 26 10.92 37.59 21.45
N ASN A 27 10.13 36.63 21.00
CA ASN A 27 9.17 36.85 19.91
C ASN A 27 8.02 37.77 20.32
N HIS A 28 7.45 37.56 21.51
CA HIS A 28 6.36 38.39 22.02
C HIS A 28 6.83 39.74 22.58
N TYR A 29 8.04 39.79 23.12
CA TYR A 29 8.62 40.99 23.74
C TYR A 29 10.05 41.23 23.23
N PRO A 30 10.24 41.77 22.01
CA PRO A 30 11.56 41.93 21.40
C PRO A 30 12.54 42.83 22.16
N ALA A 31 12.03 43.68 23.06
CA ALA A 31 12.86 44.54 23.92
C ALA A 31 13.34 43.84 25.21
N LEU A 32 12.84 42.63 25.51
CA LEU A 32 13.25 41.86 26.67
C LEU A 32 14.62 41.22 26.42
N VAL A 33 15.53 41.34 27.39
CA VAL A 33 16.84 40.66 27.36
C VAL A 33 16.80 39.52 28.39
N PRO A 34 16.43 38.29 27.99
CA PRO A 34 16.38 37.15 28.90
C PRO A 34 17.78 36.70 29.31
N ILE A 35 17.88 36.19 30.54
CA ILE A 35 19.06 35.52 31.07
C ILE A 35 18.63 34.14 31.57
N ALA A 36 19.21 33.07 31.02
CA ALA A 36 18.92 31.71 31.46
C ALA A 36 19.85 31.33 32.63
N ALA A 37 19.27 31.04 33.79
CA ALA A 37 19.97 30.48 34.95
C ALA A 37 19.71 28.97 34.99
N VAL A 38 20.71 28.17 34.63
CA VAL A 38 20.61 26.71 34.44
C VAL A 38 21.36 25.93 35.51
N ASP A 39 21.13 24.62 35.60
CA ASP A 39 21.89 23.76 36.49
C ASP A 39 23.32 23.54 35.95
N ASN A 40 24.25 23.29 36.87
CA ASN A 40 25.64 22.98 36.58
C ASN A 40 25.83 21.49 36.26
N ASP A 41 25.05 20.99 35.31
CA ASP A 41 25.24 19.68 34.72
C ASP A 41 25.31 19.76 33.18
N LYS A 42 25.44 18.60 32.53
CA LYS A 42 25.60 18.55 31.07
C LYS A 42 24.33 18.99 30.33
N ALA A 43 23.16 18.71 30.88
CA ALA A 43 21.89 19.05 30.25
C ALA A 43 21.65 20.56 30.36
N GLY A 44 21.81 21.12 31.57
CA GLY A 44 21.64 22.54 31.82
C GLY A 44 22.54 23.43 30.99
N LYS A 45 23.84 23.09 30.91
CA LYS A 45 24.79 23.85 30.07
C LYS A 45 24.40 23.81 28.60
N LEU A 46 24.03 22.62 28.09
CA LEU A 46 23.64 22.45 26.69
C LEU A 46 22.37 23.27 26.36
N ASP A 47 21.41 23.33 27.27
CA ASP A 47 20.17 24.07 27.04
C ASP A 47 20.35 25.58 27.27
N GLY A 48 21.26 25.98 28.17
CA GLY A 48 21.78 27.34 28.26
C GLY A 48 22.39 27.80 26.94
N GLU A 49 23.26 26.99 26.33
CA GLU A 49 23.86 27.28 25.01
C GLU A 49 22.80 27.38 23.91
N LYS A 50 21.87 26.42 23.82
CA LYS A 50 20.80 26.42 22.81
C LYS A 50 19.82 27.58 22.97
N SER A 51 19.70 28.17 24.16
CA SER A 51 18.78 29.29 24.39
C SER A 51 19.11 30.52 23.55
N GLY A 52 20.36 30.65 23.09
CA GLY A 52 20.82 31.77 22.26
C GLY A 52 20.83 33.13 22.97
N CYS A 53 20.49 33.18 24.26
CA CYS A 53 20.63 34.37 25.11
C CYS A 53 21.86 34.26 26.01
N THR A 54 22.12 35.29 26.82
CA THR A 54 23.08 35.17 27.93
C THR A 54 22.57 34.11 28.89
N TRP A 55 23.45 33.21 29.31
CA TRP A 55 23.13 32.18 30.30
C TRP A 55 24.24 32.06 31.35
N THR A 56 23.93 31.43 32.47
CA THR A 56 24.87 31.24 33.59
C THR A 56 24.47 30.00 34.38
N CYS A 57 25.44 29.34 35.00
CA CYS A 57 25.23 28.19 35.90
C CYS A 57 26.08 28.36 37.17
N PRO A 58 25.71 27.72 38.28
CA PRO A 58 26.51 27.78 39.50
C PRO A 58 27.89 27.14 39.27
N LYS A 59 28.91 27.64 39.95
CA LYS A 59 30.29 27.12 39.88
C LYS A 59 30.59 26.19 41.03
N SER A 60 30.05 26.49 42.21
CA SER A 60 30.36 25.77 43.45
C SER A 60 29.41 24.61 43.77
N ALA A 61 28.24 24.54 43.12
CA ALA A 61 27.23 23.52 43.37
C ALA A 61 26.53 23.03 42.10
N LYS A 62 25.58 22.09 42.26
CA LYS A 62 24.79 21.53 41.15
C LYS A 62 23.71 22.51 40.68
N ASP A 63 22.98 23.13 41.61
CA ASP A 63 21.94 24.11 41.29
C ASP A 63 22.07 25.39 42.14
N TRP A 64 21.32 26.44 41.76
CA TRP A 64 21.38 27.74 42.44
C TRP A 64 20.81 27.71 43.86
N SER A 65 19.92 26.76 44.16
CA SER A 65 19.40 26.56 45.52
C SER A 65 20.47 25.98 46.43
N ASP A 66 21.30 25.06 45.94
CA ASP A 66 22.43 24.51 46.68
C ASP A 66 23.46 25.60 47.05
N VAL A 67 23.80 26.50 46.12
CA VAL A 67 24.71 27.63 46.40
C VAL A 67 24.14 28.53 47.50
N TYR A 68 22.84 28.84 47.42
CA TYR A 68 22.16 29.65 48.43
C TYR A 68 22.20 28.99 49.82
N GLN A 69 21.92 27.69 49.90
CA GLN A 69 21.89 26.97 51.17
C GLN A 69 23.28 26.83 51.80
N GLN A 70 24.33 26.70 50.98
CA GLN A 70 25.71 26.51 51.47
C GLN A 70 26.41 27.82 51.81
N SER A 71 26.26 28.83 50.96
CA SER A 71 27.11 30.04 50.98
C SER A 71 26.32 31.35 51.01
N GLY A 72 24.98 31.27 51.03
CA GLY A 72 24.10 32.43 51.18
C GLY A 72 23.94 33.27 49.92
N ARG A 73 23.15 34.34 50.06
CA ARG A 73 22.69 35.22 48.97
C ARG A 73 23.83 35.91 48.21
N GLU A 74 24.85 36.37 48.92
CA GLU A 74 25.96 37.12 48.31
C GLU A 74 26.79 36.23 47.37
N ALA A 75 26.97 34.95 47.73
CA ALA A 75 27.64 33.97 46.89
C ALA A 75 26.86 33.69 45.59
N VAL A 76 25.53 33.54 45.68
CA VAL A 76 24.66 33.39 44.50
C VAL A 76 24.83 34.57 43.55
N LEU A 77 24.82 35.80 44.07
CA LEU A 77 24.96 37.00 43.23
C LEU A 77 26.35 37.08 42.58
N ALA A 78 27.41 36.77 43.33
CA ALA A 78 28.78 36.77 42.82
C ALA A 78 28.96 35.75 41.69
N GLU A 79 28.54 34.51 41.91
CA GLU A 79 28.64 33.44 40.89
C GLU A 79 27.76 33.73 39.67
N TYR A 80 26.55 34.26 39.89
CA TYR A 80 25.65 34.67 38.82
C TYR A 80 26.30 35.69 37.88
N GLN A 81 26.93 36.73 38.44
CA GLN A 81 27.59 37.79 37.68
C GLN A 81 28.86 37.31 36.97
N GLU A 82 29.68 36.52 37.66
CA GLU A 82 30.94 36.02 37.12
C GLU A 82 30.74 34.91 36.06
N GLY A 83 29.61 34.21 36.11
CA GLY A 83 29.28 33.11 35.20
C GLY A 83 28.52 33.53 33.93
N MET A 84 28.20 34.82 33.75
CA MET A 84 27.44 35.27 32.58
C MET A 84 28.18 35.04 31.27
N THR A 85 27.55 34.33 30.35
CA THR A 85 28.06 34.13 29.00
C THR A 85 27.69 35.28 28.06
N VAL A 86 28.49 35.46 27.01
CA VAL A 86 28.13 36.34 25.89
C VAL A 86 27.12 35.60 25.01
N PRO A 87 26.01 36.23 24.59
CA PRO A 87 25.05 35.57 23.72
C PRO A 87 25.73 35.19 22.40
N VAL A 88 25.85 33.89 22.16
CA VAL A 88 26.21 33.38 20.84
C VAL A 88 24.87 33.16 20.14
N LYS A 89 24.56 33.98 19.11
CA LYS A 89 23.45 33.67 18.22
C LYS A 89 23.72 32.27 17.67
N PRO A 90 22.86 31.27 17.90
CA PRO A 90 23.09 29.96 17.34
C PRO A 90 23.18 30.12 15.83
N GLU A 91 24.31 29.75 15.25
CA GLU A 91 24.35 29.44 13.82
C GLU A 91 23.25 28.40 13.62
N LEU A 92 22.35 28.67 12.68
CA LEU A 92 21.21 27.83 12.35
C LEU A 92 21.73 26.47 11.86
N GLU A 93 22.11 25.59 12.80
CA GLU A 93 22.00 24.16 12.59
C GLU A 93 20.51 23.92 12.41
N THR A 94 20.14 23.60 11.17
CA THR A 94 18.78 23.21 10.78
C THR A 94 18.39 21.96 11.56
N ARG A 95 17.93 22.16 12.80
CA ARG A 95 17.12 21.20 13.53
C ARG A 95 15.74 21.22 12.89
N GLU A 96 15.39 20.06 12.35
CA GLU A 96 14.07 19.74 11.86
C GLU A 96 13.06 19.85 13.00
N GLU A 97 12.48 21.03 13.21
CA GLU A 97 11.22 21.21 13.93
C GLU A 97 10.56 22.48 13.39
N ALA A 98 9.69 22.28 12.39
CA ALA A 98 8.67 23.23 11.99
C ALA A 98 7.35 22.47 12.08
N ASP A 99 6.80 22.44 13.29
CA ASP A 99 5.43 22.04 13.57
C ASP A 99 4.58 23.32 13.62
N ASP A 100 4.36 23.86 12.42
CA ASP A 100 3.12 24.55 12.03
C ASP A 100 3.05 24.46 10.48
N GLU A 101 2.03 23.76 9.97
CA GLU A 101 1.67 23.51 8.55
C GLU A 101 2.60 22.66 7.65
N ARG A 102 3.46 21.77 8.18
CA ARG A 102 3.97 20.66 7.35
C ARG A 102 2.97 19.51 7.37
N LYS A 103 2.18 19.38 6.28
CA LYS A 103 1.28 18.23 6.06
C LYS A 103 1.98 16.92 6.42
N ALA A 104 1.30 16.06 7.18
CA ALA A 104 1.85 14.77 7.54
C ALA A 104 2.17 13.98 6.27
N GLN A 105 3.17 13.10 6.32
CA GLN A 105 3.51 12.30 5.13
C GLN A 105 2.32 11.43 4.68
N SER A 106 1.46 10.99 5.62
CA SER A 106 0.21 10.30 5.32
C SER A 106 -0.72 11.18 4.48
N ASP A 107 -0.95 12.44 4.86
CA ASP A 107 -1.76 13.39 4.08
C ASP A 107 -1.19 13.62 2.68
N LEU A 108 0.13 13.77 2.57
CA LEU A 108 0.80 13.92 1.27
C LEU A 108 0.65 12.67 0.38
N ILE A 109 0.66 11.47 0.98
CA ILE A 109 0.41 10.22 0.25
C ILE A 109 -1.05 10.17 -0.23
N VAL A 110 -2.00 10.54 0.63
CA VAL A 110 -3.43 10.58 0.27
C VAL A 110 -3.64 11.54 -0.91
N GLU A 111 -3.13 12.76 -0.81
CA GLU A 111 -3.22 13.76 -1.89
C GLU A 111 -2.56 13.27 -3.18
N PHE A 112 -1.38 12.64 -3.08
CA PHE A 112 -0.70 12.06 -4.23
C PHE A 112 -1.52 10.98 -4.93
N VAL A 113 -2.12 10.05 -4.16
CA VAL A 113 -2.92 8.97 -4.74
C VAL A 113 -4.19 9.54 -5.40
N LEU A 114 -4.90 10.44 -4.73
CA LEU A 114 -6.13 11.06 -5.23
C LEU A 114 -5.89 11.92 -6.49
N ALA A 115 -4.69 12.46 -6.66
CA ALA A 115 -4.35 13.25 -7.84
C ALA A 115 -4.17 12.43 -9.12
N SER A 116 -3.99 11.10 -9.02
CA SER A 116 -3.67 10.25 -10.18
C SER A 116 -4.42 8.92 -10.20
N ASN A 117 -5.30 8.67 -9.24
CA ASN A 117 -6.08 7.44 -9.17
C ASN A 117 -7.53 7.73 -8.80
N ASP A 118 -8.41 7.00 -9.46
CA ASP A 118 -9.80 6.89 -9.08
C ASP A 118 -9.96 5.74 -8.07
N LEU A 119 -10.68 5.98 -6.98
CA LEU A 119 -10.81 5.03 -5.87
C LEU A 119 -12.24 4.52 -5.79
N PHE A 120 -12.39 3.22 -5.57
CA PHE A 120 -13.67 2.55 -5.49
C PHE A 120 -13.51 1.20 -4.76
N HIS A 121 -14.61 0.56 -4.41
CA HIS A 121 -14.61 -0.79 -3.83
C HIS A 121 -15.48 -1.76 -4.62
N ASP A 122 -15.28 -3.06 -4.41
CA ASP A 122 -16.17 -4.10 -4.93
C ASP A 122 -17.25 -4.50 -3.90
N GLU A 123 -18.11 -5.46 -4.28
CA GLU A 123 -19.18 -5.98 -3.42
C GLU A 123 -18.68 -6.71 -2.16
N ASN A 124 -17.38 -7.01 -2.08
CA ASN A 124 -16.73 -7.67 -0.94
C ASN A 124 -15.96 -6.67 -0.05
N ASP A 125 -16.22 -5.37 -0.21
CA ASP A 125 -15.53 -4.28 0.47
C ASP A 125 -14.00 -4.28 0.26
N VAL A 126 -13.53 -4.83 -0.86
CA VAL A 126 -12.12 -4.69 -1.25
C VAL A 126 -11.94 -3.33 -1.91
N ALA A 127 -11.07 -2.50 -1.35
CA ALA A 127 -10.77 -1.18 -1.91
C ALA A 127 -9.70 -1.24 -3.01
N TYR A 128 -9.92 -0.50 -4.08
CA TYR A 128 -9.06 -0.46 -5.26
C TYR A 128 -8.65 0.98 -5.62
N ALA A 129 -7.53 1.09 -6.32
CA ALA A 129 -7.12 2.27 -7.04
C ALA A 129 -7.01 1.94 -8.53
N GLN A 130 -7.73 2.68 -9.37
CA GLN A 130 -7.51 2.71 -10.82
C GLN A 130 -6.59 3.88 -11.17
N ASN A 131 -5.44 3.59 -11.76
CA ASN A 131 -4.57 4.63 -12.26
C ASN A 131 -5.20 5.35 -13.46
N MET A 132 -5.27 6.68 -13.41
CA MET A 132 -5.94 7.47 -14.45
C MET A 132 -5.16 7.49 -15.78
N ASP A 133 -3.84 7.26 -15.77
CA ASP A 133 -3.01 7.27 -16.97
C ASP A 133 -2.97 5.90 -17.66
N SER A 134 -2.72 4.82 -16.92
CA SER A 134 -2.61 3.46 -17.47
C SER A 134 -3.94 2.70 -17.51
N GLY A 135 -4.93 3.14 -16.73
CA GLY A 135 -6.19 2.42 -16.51
C GLY A 135 -6.04 1.15 -15.67
N GLU A 136 -4.84 0.82 -15.18
CA GLU A 136 -4.62 -0.36 -14.35
C GLU A 136 -5.33 -0.24 -13.01
N VAL A 137 -5.90 -1.36 -12.54
CA VAL A 137 -6.61 -1.44 -11.28
C VAL A 137 -5.81 -2.30 -10.31
N TRP A 138 -5.57 -1.79 -9.10
CA TRP A 138 -4.86 -2.50 -8.05
C TRP A 138 -5.65 -2.47 -6.74
N PRO A 139 -5.73 -3.59 -6.00
CA PRO A 139 -6.16 -3.55 -4.61
C PRO A 139 -5.22 -2.63 -3.80
N LEU A 140 -5.78 -1.77 -2.95
CA LEU A 140 -4.98 -0.87 -2.10
C LEU A 140 -4.07 -1.63 -1.12
N ALA A 141 -4.50 -2.82 -0.68
CA ALA A 141 -3.69 -3.73 0.13
C ALA A 141 -2.66 -4.53 -0.70
N GLY A 142 -2.71 -4.46 -2.03
CA GLY A 142 -1.90 -5.23 -2.95
C GLY A 142 -0.46 -4.74 -3.09
N LYS A 143 0.45 -5.67 -3.37
CA LYS A 143 1.88 -5.37 -3.59
C LYS A 143 2.13 -4.48 -4.80
N ALA A 144 1.37 -4.67 -5.88
CA ALA A 144 1.47 -3.87 -7.10
C ALA A 144 1.22 -2.38 -6.80
N PHE A 145 0.14 -2.07 -6.09
CA PHE A 145 -0.16 -0.71 -5.63
C PHE A 145 0.97 -0.16 -4.75
N ARG A 146 1.44 -0.92 -3.75
CA ARG A 146 2.56 -0.49 -2.89
C ARG A 146 3.83 -0.19 -3.68
N HIS A 147 4.18 -1.02 -4.65
CA HIS A 147 5.36 -0.81 -5.50
C HIS A 147 5.22 0.42 -6.38
N TRP A 148 4.08 0.58 -7.05
CA TRP A 148 3.79 1.77 -7.85
C TRP A 148 3.85 3.03 -7.00
N LEU A 149 3.15 3.05 -5.86
CA LEU A 149 3.05 4.20 -4.98
C LEU A 149 4.42 4.64 -4.47
N THR A 150 5.21 3.70 -3.93
CA THR A 150 6.53 4.04 -3.37
C THR A 150 7.50 4.54 -4.44
N ALA A 151 7.48 3.95 -5.64
CA ALA A 151 8.32 4.39 -6.77
C ALA A 151 7.88 5.77 -7.31
N ALA A 152 6.59 5.95 -7.56
CA ALA A 152 6.05 7.19 -8.13
C ALA A 152 6.15 8.36 -7.15
N PHE A 153 5.82 8.13 -5.87
CA PHE A 153 5.94 9.13 -4.81
C PHE A 153 7.40 9.57 -4.61
N TYR A 154 8.35 8.62 -4.58
CA TYR A 154 9.77 8.97 -4.53
C TYR A 154 10.22 9.72 -5.79
N GLY A 155 9.74 9.30 -6.97
CA GLY A 155 10.00 9.95 -8.24
C GLY A 155 9.69 11.46 -8.20
N GLN A 156 8.54 11.83 -7.65
CA GLN A 156 8.04 13.20 -7.58
C GLN A 156 8.59 13.99 -6.39
N THR A 157 8.65 13.39 -5.20
CA THR A 157 8.97 14.12 -3.95
C THR A 157 10.43 14.00 -3.53
N LYS A 158 11.17 13.03 -4.10
CA LYS A 158 12.50 12.59 -3.65
C LYS A 158 12.56 12.15 -2.18
N LYS A 159 11.42 11.81 -1.57
CA LYS A 159 11.31 11.34 -0.19
C LYS A 159 10.84 9.88 -0.16
N ALA A 160 11.50 9.07 0.66
CA ALA A 160 11.05 7.70 0.90
C ALA A 160 9.75 7.69 1.71
N VAL A 161 8.86 6.76 1.37
CA VAL A 161 7.62 6.51 2.11
C VAL A 161 7.94 5.73 3.38
N ARG A 162 7.49 6.22 4.53
CA ARG A 162 7.59 5.50 5.82
C ARG A 162 6.43 4.53 5.95
N ASP A 163 6.70 3.32 6.46
CA ASP A 163 5.68 2.26 6.60
C ASP A 163 4.47 2.67 7.47
N GLN A 164 4.70 3.46 8.53
CA GLN A 164 3.60 3.98 9.36
C GLN A 164 2.69 4.93 8.58
N SER A 165 3.28 5.91 7.89
CA SER A 165 2.54 6.88 7.08
C SER A 165 1.79 6.21 5.93
N LEU A 166 2.35 5.16 5.33
CA LEU A 166 1.68 4.35 4.33
C LEU A 166 0.43 3.65 4.88
N ARG A 167 0.52 3.07 6.10
CA ARG A 167 -0.65 2.42 6.74
C ARG A 167 -1.76 3.41 7.04
N GLU A 168 -1.42 4.58 7.59
CA GLU A 168 -2.38 5.65 7.89
C GLU A 168 -3.04 6.20 6.63
N ALA A 169 -2.25 6.47 5.59
CA ALA A 169 -2.78 6.89 4.30
C ALA A 169 -3.69 5.82 3.69
N ARG A 170 -3.30 4.55 3.74
CA ARG A 170 -4.10 3.45 3.21
C ARG A 170 -5.46 3.35 3.91
N MET A 171 -5.52 3.44 5.24
CA MET A 171 -6.80 3.45 5.98
C MET A 171 -7.72 4.60 5.51
N THR A 172 -7.14 5.76 5.23
CA THR A 172 -7.90 6.92 4.72
C THR A 172 -8.39 6.66 3.29
N LEU A 173 -7.52 6.15 2.42
CA LEU A 173 -7.85 5.83 1.02
C LEU A 173 -8.91 4.72 0.92
N GLU A 174 -8.82 3.70 1.77
CA GLU A 174 -9.85 2.65 1.91
C GLU A 174 -11.19 3.28 2.28
N GLY A 175 -11.23 4.17 3.28
CA GLY A 175 -12.46 4.88 3.67
C GLY A 175 -13.05 5.78 2.58
N ILE A 176 -12.21 6.36 1.70
CA ILE A 176 -12.66 7.12 0.53
C ILE A 176 -13.24 6.17 -0.53
N ALA A 177 -12.54 5.07 -0.80
CA ALA A 177 -12.94 4.07 -1.78
C ALA A 177 -14.34 3.48 -1.48
N MET A 178 -14.72 3.34 -0.21
CA MET A 178 -16.04 2.83 0.22
C MET A 178 -17.23 3.69 -0.20
N GLN A 179 -17.01 4.85 -0.81
CA GLN A 179 -18.11 5.72 -1.28
C GLN A 179 -18.65 5.33 -2.65
N ASP A 180 -17.94 4.48 -3.39
CA ASP A 180 -18.29 4.09 -4.76
C ASP A 180 -18.08 2.59 -4.98
N CYS A 181 -19.18 1.86 -5.11
CA CYS A 181 -19.20 0.42 -5.32
C CYS A 181 -19.25 0.11 -6.82
N ARG A 182 -18.26 -0.62 -7.34
CA ARG A 182 -18.15 -0.99 -8.76
C ARG A 182 -17.73 -2.45 -8.91
N PRO A 183 -18.21 -3.17 -9.95
CA PRO A 183 -17.81 -4.55 -10.18
C PRO A 183 -16.35 -4.63 -10.62
N VAL A 184 -15.63 -5.61 -10.07
CA VAL A 184 -14.25 -5.94 -10.43
C VAL A 184 -14.21 -7.35 -11.00
N TYR A 185 -13.48 -7.50 -12.10
CA TYR A 185 -13.38 -8.74 -12.84
C TYR A 185 -11.95 -9.27 -12.85
N ILE A 186 -11.83 -10.58 -13.03
CA ILE A 186 -10.55 -11.27 -13.22
C ILE A 186 -10.56 -11.83 -14.62
N ARG A 187 -9.60 -11.40 -15.46
CA ARG A 187 -9.39 -11.82 -16.86
C ARG A 187 -10.54 -11.58 -17.84
N VAL A 188 -11.77 -11.97 -17.52
CA VAL A 188 -12.94 -11.88 -18.42
C VAL A 188 -14.07 -11.13 -17.73
N ALA A 189 -14.77 -10.28 -18.48
CA ALA A 189 -15.99 -9.62 -18.05
C ALA A 189 -17.05 -9.71 -19.15
N SER A 190 -18.31 -9.85 -18.79
CA SER A 190 -19.44 -9.84 -19.73
C SER A 190 -20.36 -8.68 -19.41
N ILE A 191 -20.51 -7.73 -20.34
CA ILE A 191 -21.34 -6.54 -20.17
C ILE A 191 -22.22 -6.36 -21.40
N GLU A 192 -23.53 -6.29 -21.20
CA GLU A 192 -24.52 -6.03 -22.26
C GLU A 192 -24.36 -6.97 -23.49
N GLY A 193 -23.96 -8.23 -23.25
CA GLY A 193 -23.74 -9.24 -24.28
C GLY A 193 -22.41 -9.11 -25.03
N TRP A 194 -21.52 -8.20 -24.63
CA TRP A 194 -20.14 -8.12 -25.11
C TRP A 194 -19.21 -8.75 -24.08
N HIS A 195 -18.19 -9.47 -24.54
CA HIS A 195 -17.20 -10.09 -23.66
C HIS A 195 -15.86 -9.39 -23.79
N TRP A 196 -15.29 -9.01 -22.65
CA TRP A 196 -14.02 -8.32 -22.54
C TRP A 196 -13.00 -9.28 -21.95
N ILE A 197 -11.85 -9.43 -22.60
CA ILE A 197 -10.75 -10.29 -22.15
C ILE A 197 -9.54 -9.39 -21.91
N ASP A 198 -9.16 -9.21 -20.65
CA ASP A 198 -7.96 -8.48 -20.27
C ASP A 198 -6.73 -9.10 -20.94
N LEU A 199 -5.93 -8.31 -21.64
CA LEU A 199 -4.65 -8.78 -22.15
C LEU A 199 -3.63 -8.96 -21.03
N ALA A 200 -3.87 -8.39 -19.85
CA ALA A 200 -2.98 -8.41 -18.70
C ALA A 200 -1.57 -7.86 -19.01
N GLU A 201 -1.47 -6.94 -19.97
CA GLU A 201 -0.22 -6.28 -20.30
C GLU A 201 0.14 -5.24 -19.22
N PRO A 202 1.36 -5.29 -18.65
CA PRO A 202 1.78 -4.31 -17.65
C PRO A 202 1.72 -2.87 -18.18
N GLY A 203 1.24 -1.94 -17.35
CA GLY A 203 1.21 -0.52 -17.69
C GLY A 203 0.06 -0.09 -18.59
N ARG A 204 -0.95 -0.94 -18.80
CA ARG A 204 -2.16 -0.61 -19.58
C ARG A 204 -3.36 -1.50 -19.24
N ASN A 205 -4.55 -1.05 -19.59
CA ASN A 205 -5.82 -1.80 -19.44
C ASN A 205 -6.43 -2.26 -20.78
N ASP A 206 -5.61 -2.48 -21.81
CA ASP A 206 -6.10 -2.98 -23.09
C ASP A 206 -6.74 -4.38 -22.94
N ALA A 207 -7.91 -4.55 -23.55
CA ALA A 207 -8.66 -5.80 -23.56
C ALA A 207 -9.17 -6.13 -24.97
N ILE A 208 -9.33 -7.42 -25.25
CA ILE A 208 -10.04 -7.91 -26.43
C ILE A 208 -11.54 -7.77 -26.16
N CYS A 209 -12.24 -7.01 -26.99
CA CYS A 209 -13.69 -6.91 -26.99
C CYS A 209 -14.26 -7.85 -28.06
N LEU A 210 -14.98 -8.88 -27.62
CA LEU A 210 -15.73 -9.80 -28.45
C LEU A 210 -17.15 -9.26 -28.64
N MET A 211 -17.51 -9.02 -29.90
CA MET A 211 -18.83 -8.53 -30.33
C MET A 211 -19.45 -9.55 -31.30
N PRO A 212 -20.76 -9.45 -31.61
CA PRO A 212 -21.37 -10.28 -32.63
C PRO A 212 -20.61 -10.23 -33.97
N GLY A 213 -19.99 -11.36 -34.34
CA GLY A 213 -19.28 -11.55 -35.61
C GLY A 213 -17.92 -10.86 -35.76
N LYS A 214 -17.41 -10.16 -34.73
CA LYS A 214 -16.10 -9.48 -34.81
C LYS A 214 -15.46 -9.31 -33.43
N TRP A 215 -14.16 -9.04 -33.42
CA TRP A 215 -13.45 -8.61 -32.22
C TRP A 215 -12.50 -7.45 -32.54
N ALA A 216 -12.16 -6.68 -31.51
CA ALA A 216 -11.16 -5.61 -31.59
C ALA A 216 -10.48 -5.44 -30.23
N ILE A 217 -9.37 -4.70 -30.18
CA ILE A 217 -8.70 -4.35 -28.92
C ILE A 217 -9.04 -2.90 -28.58
N TYR A 218 -9.48 -2.66 -27.35
CA TYR A 218 -9.76 -1.33 -26.81
C TYR A 218 -9.22 -1.22 -25.39
N SER A 219 -9.11 0.01 -24.88
CA SER A 219 -9.02 0.24 -23.44
C SER A 219 -10.32 -0.28 -22.80
N ALA A 220 -10.20 -1.12 -21.77
CA ALA A 220 -11.34 -1.76 -21.14
C ALA A 220 -12.20 -0.72 -20.40
N PRO A 221 -13.54 -0.69 -20.61
CA PRO A 221 -14.45 0.13 -19.82
C PRO A 221 -14.79 -0.49 -18.45
N VAL A 222 -14.13 -1.61 -18.10
CA VAL A 222 -14.39 -2.41 -16.90
C VAL A 222 -13.14 -2.48 -16.04
N MET A 223 -13.33 -2.80 -14.76
CA MET A 223 -12.24 -2.87 -13.80
C MET A 223 -11.66 -4.29 -13.75
N PHE A 224 -10.50 -4.50 -14.36
CA PHE A 224 -9.77 -5.76 -14.24
C PHE A 224 -8.72 -5.70 -13.15
N SER A 225 -8.88 -6.50 -12.10
CA SER A 225 -7.86 -6.68 -11.07
C SER A 225 -7.04 -7.93 -11.35
N ARG A 226 -5.72 -7.77 -11.41
CA ARG A 226 -4.77 -8.84 -11.78
C ARG A 226 -4.12 -9.39 -10.53
N SER A 227 -4.05 -10.72 -10.40
CA SER A 227 -3.24 -11.35 -9.35
C SER A 227 -1.74 -11.23 -9.67
N GLU A 228 -0.88 -11.35 -8.65
CA GLU A 228 0.58 -11.33 -8.85
C GLU A 228 1.08 -12.43 -9.80
N SER A 229 0.28 -13.49 -9.95
CA SER A 229 0.60 -14.65 -10.78
C SER A 229 0.07 -14.54 -12.21
N ALA A 230 -0.83 -13.58 -12.50
CA ALA A 230 -1.39 -13.40 -13.84
C ALA A 230 -0.28 -13.07 -14.84
N GLN A 231 -0.37 -13.64 -16.04
CA GLN A 231 0.55 -13.36 -17.14
C GLN A 231 -0.20 -12.73 -18.32
N ALA A 232 0.52 -11.95 -19.12
CA ALA A 232 -0.06 -11.33 -20.31
C ALA A 232 -0.51 -12.39 -21.32
N LEU A 233 -1.69 -12.19 -21.90
CA LEU A 233 -2.10 -12.88 -23.12
C LEU A 233 -1.34 -12.28 -24.30
N PRO A 234 -0.92 -13.10 -25.29
CA PRO A 234 -0.39 -12.56 -26.53
C PRO A 234 -1.46 -11.76 -27.25
N ARG A 235 -1.09 -10.62 -27.85
CA ARG A 235 -2.02 -9.87 -28.70
C ARG A 235 -2.48 -10.74 -29.88
N PRO A 236 -3.80 -10.91 -30.08
CA PRO A 236 -4.31 -11.74 -31.15
C PRO A 236 -3.99 -11.16 -32.53
N ILE A 237 -3.77 -12.05 -33.50
CA ILE A 237 -3.54 -11.71 -34.90
C ILE A 237 -4.76 -12.21 -35.70
N PRO A 238 -5.39 -11.37 -36.56
CA PRO A 238 -6.50 -11.81 -37.41
C PRO A 238 -6.13 -12.99 -38.31
N GLY A 239 -7.09 -13.88 -38.56
CA GLY A 239 -6.92 -15.02 -39.49
C GLY A 239 -6.24 -16.26 -38.89
N GLY A 240 -6.21 -16.39 -37.56
CA GLY A 240 -5.71 -17.60 -36.88
C GLY A 240 -6.56 -18.86 -37.18
N ASN A 241 -5.99 -20.03 -36.92
CA ASN A 241 -6.66 -21.33 -37.06
C ASN A 241 -6.57 -22.15 -35.77
N ILE A 242 -7.72 -22.61 -35.27
CA ILE A 242 -7.82 -23.48 -34.10
C ILE A 242 -7.11 -24.83 -34.29
N ASP A 243 -6.92 -25.29 -35.53
CA ASP A 243 -6.24 -26.56 -35.80
C ASP A 243 -4.79 -26.61 -35.30
N LEU A 244 -4.14 -25.45 -35.17
CA LEU A 244 -2.79 -25.35 -34.60
C LEU A 244 -2.75 -25.83 -33.14
N LEU A 245 -3.84 -25.68 -32.39
CA LEU A 245 -3.95 -26.19 -31.02
C LEU A 245 -3.75 -27.71 -30.98
N TRP A 246 -4.26 -28.44 -31.96
CA TRP A 246 -4.19 -29.90 -31.99
C TRP A 246 -2.79 -30.46 -32.27
N SER A 247 -1.83 -29.59 -32.62
CA SER A 247 -0.42 -29.97 -32.71
C SER A 247 0.27 -30.05 -31.34
N ILE A 248 -0.31 -29.41 -30.31
CA ILE A 248 0.25 -29.33 -28.95
C ILE A 248 -0.68 -29.96 -27.89
N ALA A 249 -2.00 -29.88 -28.10
CA ALA A 249 -3.01 -30.46 -27.23
C ALA A 249 -3.34 -31.88 -27.71
N ASN A 250 -3.00 -32.88 -26.88
CA ASN A 250 -3.31 -34.27 -27.13
C ASN A 250 -4.79 -34.58 -26.85
N ILE A 251 -5.66 -34.22 -27.80
CA ILE A 251 -7.11 -34.45 -27.76
C ILE A 251 -7.54 -35.22 -29.02
N VAL A 252 -8.26 -36.33 -28.81
CA VAL A 252 -8.77 -37.16 -29.89
C VAL A 252 -9.80 -36.42 -30.75
N PRO A 253 -9.86 -36.65 -32.08
CA PRO A 253 -10.65 -35.83 -33.00
C PRO A 253 -12.12 -35.65 -32.64
N ASP A 254 -12.77 -36.69 -32.12
CA ASP A 254 -14.17 -36.72 -31.70
C ASP A 254 -14.45 -35.90 -30.44
N GLN A 255 -13.44 -35.63 -29.61
CA GLN A 255 -13.57 -34.80 -28.40
C GLN A 255 -13.20 -33.32 -28.62
N ARG A 256 -12.60 -32.96 -29.76
CA ARG A 256 -12.13 -31.59 -30.02
C ARG A 256 -13.25 -30.55 -29.93
N ILE A 257 -14.45 -30.89 -30.39
CA ILE A 257 -15.61 -29.98 -30.33
C ILE A 257 -16.03 -29.67 -28.89
N LEU A 258 -15.89 -30.64 -27.97
CA LEU A 258 -16.19 -30.44 -26.55
C LEU A 258 -15.17 -29.49 -25.91
N VAL A 259 -13.88 -29.63 -26.27
CA VAL A 259 -12.83 -28.72 -25.80
C VAL A 259 -13.01 -27.31 -26.36
N ILE A 260 -13.39 -27.17 -27.63
CA ILE A 260 -13.73 -25.86 -28.21
C ILE A 260 -14.92 -25.24 -27.48
N ALA A 261 -15.98 -26.01 -27.24
CA ALA A 261 -17.14 -25.53 -26.50
C ALA A 261 -16.75 -25.08 -25.08
N TRP A 262 -15.91 -25.85 -24.38
CA TRP A 262 -15.36 -25.47 -23.08
C TRP A 262 -14.56 -24.17 -23.15
N LEU A 263 -13.66 -24.01 -24.13
CA LEU A 263 -12.87 -22.78 -24.31
C LEU A 263 -13.76 -21.54 -24.51
N VAL A 264 -14.82 -21.67 -25.31
CA VAL A 264 -15.78 -20.58 -25.55
C VAL A 264 -16.58 -20.27 -24.29
N GLU A 265 -17.05 -21.31 -23.58
CA GLU A 265 -17.85 -21.14 -22.38
C GLU A 265 -17.04 -20.51 -21.24
N CYS A 266 -15.74 -20.77 -21.15
CA CYS A 266 -14.86 -20.06 -20.21
C CYS A 266 -14.82 -18.54 -20.43
N LEU A 267 -15.22 -18.03 -21.60
CA LEU A 267 -15.26 -16.58 -21.87
C LEU A 267 -16.61 -15.94 -21.54
N ARG A 268 -17.55 -16.71 -21.01
CA ARG A 268 -18.92 -16.30 -20.72
C ARG A 268 -19.13 -16.29 -19.21
N THR A 269 -18.88 -15.15 -18.59
CA THR A 269 -19.03 -14.99 -17.13
C THR A 269 -20.49 -14.88 -16.68
N ASP A 270 -21.44 -14.91 -17.62
CA ASP A 270 -22.88 -14.89 -17.42
C ASP A 270 -23.49 -16.31 -17.39
N THR A 271 -22.67 -17.35 -17.45
CA THR A 271 -23.07 -18.76 -17.37
C THR A 271 -22.27 -19.53 -16.31
N PRO A 272 -22.72 -20.74 -15.91
CA PRO A 272 -21.91 -21.59 -15.05
C PRO A 272 -20.54 -21.91 -15.66
N PHE A 273 -19.51 -21.93 -14.82
CA PHE A 273 -18.14 -22.24 -15.21
C PHE A 273 -17.95 -23.76 -15.36
N PRO A 274 -17.68 -24.27 -16.58
CA PRO A 274 -17.59 -25.70 -16.80
C PRO A 274 -16.27 -26.28 -16.28
N ILE A 275 -16.35 -27.43 -15.61
CA ILE A 275 -15.18 -28.21 -15.18
C ILE A 275 -14.74 -29.11 -16.34
N LEU A 276 -13.48 -29.00 -16.74
CA LEU A 276 -12.84 -29.91 -17.69
C LEU A 276 -11.96 -30.91 -16.94
N GLU A 277 -12.34 -32.18 -17.00
CA GLU A 277 -11.55 -33.28 -16.46
C GLU A 277 -10.78 -34.01 -17.57
N MET A 278 -9.47 -34.15 -17.41
CA MET A 278 -8.59 -34.83 -18.37
C MET A 278 -8.10 -36.16 -17.81
N PHE A 279 -8.56 -37.25 -18.42
CA PHE A 279 -8.13 -38.61 -18.10
C PHE A 279 -7.14 -39.17 -19.11
N GLY A 280 -6.29 -40.08 -18.64
CA GLY A 280 -5.34 -40.80 -19.48
C GLY A 280 -4.19 -41.34 -18.66
N GLU A 281 -3.41 -42.25 -19.25
CA GLU A 281 -2.24 -42.82 -18.60
C GLU A 281 -1.12 -41.79 -18.42
N GLN A 282 -0.13 -42.12 -17.58
CA GLN A 282 1.09 -41.33 -17.48
C GLN A 282 1.78 -41.29 -18.84
N GLY A 283 2.26 -40.10 -19.25
CA GLY A 283 2.92 -39.92 -20.55
C GLY A 283 1.97 -39.53 -21.70
N CYS A 284 0.66 -39.48 -21.50
CA CYS A 284 -0.30 -39.05 -22.53
C CYS A 284 -0.41 -37.52 -22.70
N ALA A 285 0.60 -36.75 -22.31
CA ALA A 285 0.67 -35.29 -22.47
C ALA A 285 -0.46 -34.46 -21.81
N LYS A 286 -1.15 -34.98 -20.78
CA LYS A 286 -2.25 -34.27 -20.07
C LYS A 286 -1.84 -32.88 -19.57
N SER A 287 -0.73 -32.80 -18.85
CA SER A 287 -0.20 -31.54 -18.30
C SER A 287 0.16 -30.53 -19.39
N THR A 288 0.69 -31.02 -20.52
CA THR A 288 0.99 -30.19 -21.71
C THR A 288 -0.30 -29.65 -22.32
N THR A 289 -1.30 -30.51 -22.53
CA THR A 289 -2.63 -30.11 -23.01
C THR A 289 -3.28 -29.09 -22.08
N GLN A 290 -3.28 -29.34 -20.76
CA GLN A 290 -3.80 -28.43 -19.74
C GLN A 290 -3.15 -27.06 -19.82
N THR A 291 -1.82 -27.01 -19.92
CA THR A 291 -1.04 -25.77 -20.06
C THR A 291 -1.42 -25.04 -21.34
N ALA A 292 -1.51 -25.75 -22.47
CA ALA A 292 -1.88 -25.17 -23.75
C ALA A 292 -3.28 -24.55 -23.72
N LEU A 293 -4.26 -25.25 -23.14
CA LEU A 293 -5.63 -24.74 -22.99
C LEU A 293 -5.70 -23.54 -22.04
N ARG A 294 -5.07 -23.64 -20.87
CA ARG A 294 -5.06 -22.54 -19.89
C ARG A 294 -4.47 -21.27 -20.47
N ARG A 295 -3.36 -21.36 -21.22
CA ARG A 295 -2.69 -20.20 -21.82
C ARG A 295 -3.48 -19.49 -22.93
N LEU A 296 -4.56 -20.09 -23.44
CA LEU A 296 -5.48 -19.40 -24.35
C LEU A 296 -6.43 -18.45 -23.61
N ILE A 297 -6.61 -18.64 -22.30
CA ILE A 297 -7.61 -17.91 -21.50
C ILE A 297 -6.94 -17.14 -20.37
N ASP A 298 -6.26 -17.83 -19.45
CA ASP A 298 -5.70 -17.27 -18.23
C ASP A 298 -4.26 -17.77 -17.98
N PRO A 299 -3.29 -17.32 -18.81
CA PRO A 299 -1.87 -17.58 -18.58
C PRO A 299 -1.44 -17.19 -17.18
N ASN A 300 -0.62 -18.04 -16.55
CA ASN A 300 -0.20 -17.83 -15.18
C ASN A 300 1.27 -18.23 -14.95
N ALA A 301 1.93 -17.58 -13.98
CA ALA A 301 3.29 -17.92 -13.59
C ALA A 301 3.42 -19.40 -13.14
N ALA A 302 2.33 -19.96 -12.60
CA ALA A 302 2.18 -21.39 -12.35
C ALA A 302 0.92 -21.90 -13.05
N ASP A 303 1.08 -22.32 -14.32
CA ASP A 303 -0.01 -22.84 -15.16
C ASP A 303 -0.63 -24.13 -14.61
N LEU A 304 0.14 -24.91 -13.85
CA LEU A 304 -0.29 -26.16 -13.22
C LEU A 304 -0.07 -26.05 -11.71
N ARG A 305 -1.10 -26.37 -10.91
CA ARG A 305 -1.03 -26.29 -9.45
C ARG A 305 -1.49 -27.59 -8.81
N ALA A 306 -0.95 -27.89 -7.64
CA ALA A 306 -1.42 -29.02 -6.85
C ALA A 306 -2.86 -28.80 -6.35
N VAL A 307 -3.52 -29.88 -5.95
CA VAL A 307 -4.83 -29.83 -5.30
C VAL A 307 -4.76 -28.94 -4.04
N PRO A 308 -5.67 -27.96 -3.88
CA PRO A 308 -5.80 -27.20 -2.64
C PRO A 308 -6.03 -28.09 -1.42
N LYS A 309 -5.57 -27.67 -0.24
CA LYS A 309 -5.67 -28.50 0.97
C LYS A 309 -7.05 -28.45 1.62
N SER A 310 -7.82 -27.40 1.33
CA SER A 310 -9.16 -27.19 1.86
C SER A 310 -10.07 -26.49 0.84
N ALA A 311 -11.37 -26.41 1.16
CA ALA A 311 -12.34 -25.67 0.34
C ALA A 311 -12.03 -24.17 0.34
N GLU A 312 -11.60 -23.63 1.47
CA GLU A 312 -11.18 -22.24 1.64
C GLU A 312 -10.00 -21.89 0.73
N ASP A 313 -8.97 -22.74 0.67
CA ASP A 313 -7.84 -22.56 -0.25
C ASP A 313 -8.30 -22.53 -1.73
N LEU A 314 -9.31 -23.34 -2.07
CA LEU A 314 -9.89 -23.38 -3.41
C LEU A 314 -10.65 -22.08 -3.72
N TYR A 315 -11.46 -21.56 -2.80
CA TYR A 315 -12.15 -20.27 -2.97
C TYR A 315 -11.17 -19.11 -3.11
N VAL A 316 -10.10 -19.07 -2.31
CA VAL A 316 -9.01 -18.08 -2.46
C VAL A 316 -8.33 -18.18 -3.83
N THR A 317 -8.14 -19.41 -4.33
CA THR A 317 -7.60 -19.63 -5.67
C THR A 317 -8.54 -19.10 -6.75
N GLY A 318 -9.84 -19.35 -6.65
CA GLY A 318 -10.86 -18.83 -7.57
C GLY A 318 -10.99 -17.30 -7.55
N GLY A 319 -10.87 -16.69 -6.37
CA GLY A 319 -10.93 -15.23 -6.20
C GLY A 319 -9.74 -14.46 -6.80
N THR A 320 -8.75 -15.15 -7.36
CA THR A 320 -7.56 -14.51 -7.97
C THR A 320 -7.17 -15.08 -9.33
N ASN A 321 -7.91 -16.08 -9.84
CA ASN A 321 -7.63 -16.74 -11.11
C ASN A 321 -8.93 -17.04 -11.83
N HIS A 322 -9.00 -16.72 -13.12
CA HIS A 322 -10.17 -17.02 -13.94
C HIS A 322 -10.26 -18.51 -14.27
N VAL A 323 -9.09 -19.17 -14.39
CA VAL A 323 -9.02 -20.63 -14.53
C VAL A 323 -8.31 -21.23 -13.31
N ILE A 324 -9.05 -22.00 -12.51
CA ILE A 324 -8.46 -22.89 -11.49
C ILE A 324 -7.90 -24.12 -12.21
N SER A 325 -6.58 -24.27 -12.18
CA SER A 325 -5.86 -25.35 -12.86
C SER A 325 -5.25 -26.30 -11.84
N ILE A 326 -5.79 -27.50 -11.74
CA ILE A 326 -5.36 -28.53 -10.79
C ILE A 326 -4.70 -29.67 -11.56
N GLU A 327 -3.49 -30.07 -11.18
CA GLU A 327 -2.73 -31.15 -11.79
C GLU A 327 -2.52 -32.30 -10.80
N ASN A 328 -2.31 -33.50 -11.35
CA ASN A 328 -1.87 -34.70 -10.64
C ASN A 328 -2.84 -35.13 -9.52
N VAL A 329 -4.13 -35.08 -9.84
CA VAL A 329 -5.21 -35.47 -8.94
C VAL A 329 -5.34 -37.00 -8.96
N SER A 330 -4.78 -37.67 -7.95
CA SER A 330 -5.01 -39.11 -7.74
C SER A 330 -6.31 -39.40 -6.98
N HIS A 331 -6.68 -38.48 -6.09
CA HIS A 331 -7.89 -38.55 -5.29
C HIS A 331 -8.34 -37.13 -4.95
N LEU A 332 -9.64 -36.87 -5.06
CA LEU A 332 -10.25 -35.60 -4.69
C LEU A 332 -11.15 -35.82 -3.47
N PRO A 333 -10.84 -35.26 -2.29
CA PRO A 333 -11.69 -35.41 -1.11
C PRO A 333 -13.09 -34.83 -1.33
N ALA A 334 -14.11 -35.43 -0.72
CA ALA A 334 -15.51 -34.99 -0.86
C ALA A 334 -15.72 -33.47 -0.59
N PRO A 335 -15.12 -32.86 0.44
CA PRO A 335 -15.25 -31.41 0.65
C PRO A 335 -14.73 -30.56 -0.51
N ILE A 336 -13.69 -31.01 -1.22
CA ILE A 336 -13.17 -30.31 -2.39
C ILE A 336 -14.07 -30.53 -3.61
N GLN A 337 -14.66 -31.71 -3.77
CA GLN A 337 -15.64 -31.97 -4.83
C GLN A 337 -16.86 -31.06 -4.69
N ASP A 338 -17.41 -30.95 -3.47
CA ASP A 338 -18.55 -30.08 -3.18
C ASP A 338 -18.20 -28.61 -3.45
N ALA A 339 -17.01 -28.17 -3.01
CA ALA A 339 -16.54 -26.81 -3.26
C ALA A 339 -16.34 -26.50 -4.76
N LEU A 340 -15.83 -27.44 -5.55
CA LEU A 340 -15.72 -27.29 -7.01
C LEU A 340 -17.10 -27.13 -7.66
N CYS A 341 -18.12 -27.88 -7.22
CA CYS A 341 -19.49 -27.75 -7.72
C CYS A 341 -20.09 -26.37 -7.38
N VAL A 342 -19.84 -25.88 -6.16
CA VAL A 342 -20.31 -24.56 -5.70
C VAL A 342 -19.65 -23.45 -6.54
N ILE A 343 -18.33 -23.47 -6.68
CA ILE A 343 -17.60 -22.47 -7.49
C ILE A 343 -18.02 -22.53 -8.96
N ALA A 344 -18.15 -23.72 -9.53
CA ALA A 344 -18.54 -23.91 -10.93
C ALA A 344 -19.93 -23.33 -11.25
N THR A 345 -20.81 -23.24 -10.25
CA THR A 345 -22.16 -22.68 -10.43
C THR A 345 -22.27 -21.20 -10.05
N GLY A 346 -21.13 -20.54 -9.75
CA GLY A 346 -21.10 -19.15 -9.30
C GLY A 346 -21.53 -18.97 -7.85
N GLY A 347 -21.60 -20.05 -7.06
CA GLY A 347 -21.83 -19.98 -5.63
C GLY A 347 -20.58 -19.49 -4.89
N GLY A 348 -20.76 -18.50 -4.02
CA GLY A 348 -19.72 -18.02 -3.10
C GLY A 348 -19.73 -18.77 -1.77
N PHE A 349 -18.60 -18.74 -1.05
CA PHE A 349 -18.52 -19.14 0.34
C PHE A 349 -18.85 -17.93 1.23
N ALA A 350 -19.95 -17.99 1.97
CA ALA A 350 -20.24 -17.02 3.03
C ALA A 350 -19.63 -17.55 4.34
N GLU A 351 -18.56 -16.90 4.82
CA GLU A 351 -18.08 -17.14 6.18
C GLU A 351 -19.16 -16.60 7.14
N GLY A 352 -19.81 -17.51 7.87
CA GLY A 352 -20.93 -17.17 8.74
C GLY A 352 -20.55 -16.10 9.76
N ALA A 353 -21.18 -14.94 9.66
CA ALA A 353 -21.13 -13.91 10.69
C ALA A 353 -21.70 -14.47 12.00
N TRP A 354 -20.88 -14.44 13.05
CA TRP A 354 -21.32 -14.52 14.45
C TRP A 354 -21.21 -13.15 15.09
#